data_AF-A0A2E4HDY2-F1
#
_entry.id   AF-A0A2E4HDY2-F1
#
_cell.length_a   1.000
_cell.length_b   1.000
_cell.length_c   1.000
_cell.angle_alpha   90.00
_cell.angle_beta   90.00
_cell.angle_gamma   90.00
#
_symmetry.space_group_name_H-M   'P 1'
#
loop_
_entity.id
_entity.type
_entity.pdbx_description
1 polymer ?
#
loop_
_entity_poly.entity_id
_entity_poly.type
_entity_poly.pdbx_seq_one_letter_code
_entity_poly.pdbx_strand_id
1 'polypeptide(L)'
;MVRPVMPLSRIIGQIQGEFSGPCLIFIAGIHGNEPAGVKALYNVFGALENSKATVFGSVYGVAGHLWALERGRRYEKQDLNRIWDQQRIDAIDKGDFIPHTQDEKQQLALYRELRKILKKEKGPVYFFDLHTTSGPTKPFMTVNDSLINRRFTQQYPIPMILGVEEYLDGPLLSYLNQLGYVSFGFEGGQHQDGGAVDNHMAFIYLSMVYAGAISKHHIDFKTYHDRLNDQQQIFEIFHRQAIASSDQFKMNPGFMNFQTVEKGTHLAQLNGRPLHATTNTQLFMPLYQDQGADGFFLIRPVAPFFLKLSTLSRKLKLEQLLKYLPGVKRSKDSANALLVDKRIARFLRRPVLHLLGFRSKEMGETHLLIRHREVHTHKASYKNCHWNRW
;
A
#
# COMPACT_ATOMS: atom_id res chain seq x y z
N MET A 1 -20.71 23.40 15.88
CA MET A 1 -19.99 23.55 14.61
C MET A 1 -20.60 22.60 13.59
N VAL A 2 -21.32 23.13 12.60
CA VAL A 2 -21.89 22.34 11.51
C VAL A 2 -20.75 22.02 10.55
N ARG A 3 -20.26 20.77 10.53
CA ARG A 3 -19.37 20.32 9.45
C ARG A 3 -20.20 20.37 8.16
N PRO A 4 -19.74 21.02 7.08
CA PRO A 4 -20.38 20.83 5.79
C PRO A 4 -20.35 19.34 5.48
N VAL A 5 -21.53 18.72 5.41
CA VAL A 5 -21.68 17.32 5.04
C VAL A 5 -21.39 17.27 3.54
N MET A 6 -20.12 17.06 3.17
CA MET A 6 -19.78 16.74 1.79
C MET A 6 -20.57 15.47 1.42
N PRO A 7 -21.33 15.47 0.32
CA PRO A 7 -22.19 14.33 -0.02
C PRO A 7 -21.31 13.11 -0.32
N LEU A 8 -21.27 12.16 0.61
CA LEU A 8 -20.47 10.95 0.49
C LEU A 8 -21.03 10.04 -0.61
N SER A 9 -20.31 9.98 -1.72
CA SER A 9 -20.59 9.10 -2.86
C SER A 9 -19.43 8.13 -3.06
N ARG A 10 -19.73 6.94 -3.62
CA ARG A 10 -18.69 5.96 -3.99
C ARG A 10 -17.67 6.58 -4.95
N ILE A 11 -18.15 7.33 -5.95
CA ILE A 11 -17.31 8.14 -6.83
C ILE A 11 -17.35 9.56 -6.29
N ILE A 12 -16.21 10.01 -5.77
CA ILE A 12 -16.02 11.38 -5.26
C ILE A 12 -15.92 12.35 -6.43
N GLY A 13 -15.23 11.95 -7.50
CA GLY A 13 -15.07 12.72 -8.72
C GLY A 13 -14.55 11.84 -9.85
N GLN A 14 -14.84 12.25 -11.07
CA GLN A 14 -14.39 11.58 -12.27
C GLN A 14 -14.08 12.61 -13.35
N ILE A 15 -12.89 12.52 -13.94
CA ILE A 15 -12.52 13.31 -15.12
C ILE A 15 -12.17 12.35 -16.24
N GLN A 16 -12.82 12.53 -17.38
CA GLN A 16 -12.48 11.88 -18.63
C GLN A 16 -11.81 12.90 -19.54
N GLY A 17 -10.53 12.72 -19.80
CA GLY A 17 -9.78 13.52 -20.77
C GLY A 17 -10.24 13.25 -22.20
N GLU A 18 -10.11 14.27 -23.05
CA GLU A 18 -10.40 14.17 -24.49
C GLU A 18 -9.39 13.26 -25.21
N PHE A 19 -8.16 13.25 -24.72
CA PHE A 19 -7.06 12.47 -25.30
C PHE A 19 -6.86 11.16 -24.54
N SER A 20 -6.44 10.13 -25.27
CA SER A 20 -6.04 8.85 -24.68
C SER A 20 -4.87 9.03 -23.71
N GLY A 21 -4.84 8.22 -22.65
CA GLY A 21 -3.83 8.35 -21.60
C GLY A 21 -3.97 7.29 -20.52
N PRO A 22 -3.29 7.48 -19.37
CA PRO A 22 -3.38 6.57 -18.23
C PRO A 22 -4.76 6.64 -17.55
N CYS A 23 -5.09 5.60 -16.78
CA CYS A 23 -6.21 5.63 -15.84
C CYS A 23 -5.67 5.69 -14.41
N LEU A 24 -5.97 6.75 -13.68
CA LEU A 24 -5.56 6.91 -12.28
C LEU A 24 -6.77 6.73 -11.37
N ILE A 25 -6.66 5.84 -10.41
CA ILE A 25 -7.71 5.54 -9.44
C ILE A 25 -7.16 5.82 -8.05
N PHE A 26 -7.61 6.93 -7.46
CA PHE A 26 -7.31 7.30 -6.08
C PHE A 26 -8.43 6.76 -5.19
N ILE A 27 -8.06 5.90 -4.25
CA ILE A 27 -8.98 5.32 -3.28
C ILE A 27 -8.70 5.99 -1.94
N ALA A 28 -9.72 6.56 -1.30
CA ALA A 28 -9.57 7.23 -0.01
C ALA A 28 -10.65 6.81 0.96
N GLY A 29 -10.34 6.84 2.25
CA GLY A 29 -11.32 6.50 3.28
C GLY A 29 -11.70 5.02 3.26
N ILE A 30 -10.75 4.14 2.98
CA ILE A 30 -10.87 2.70 3.29
C ILE A 30 -11.12 2.51 4.79
N HIS A 31 -10.48 3.36 5.61
CA HIS A 31 -10.82 3.53 7.01
C HIS A 31 -11.60 4.84 7.20
N GLY A 32 -12.74 4.78 7.88
CA GLY A 32 -13.62 5.94 8.01
C GLY A 32 -13.13 7.05 8.96
N ASN A 33 -12.16 6.76 9.82
CA ASN A 33 -11.48 7.73 10.67
C ASN A 33 -10.35 8.49 9.95
N GLU A 34 -10.15 8.26 8.64
CA GLU A 34 -9.09 8.86 7.83
C GLU A 34 -9.65 9.76 6.70
N PRO A 35 -10.36 10.86 7.01
CA PRO A 35 -11.07 11.65 6.01
C PRO A 35 -10.18 12.57 5.17
N ALA A 36 -8.87 12.66 5.47
CA ALA A 36 -7.97 13.62 4.82
C ALA A 36 -7.84 13.41 3.30
N GLY A 37 -7.66 12.16 2.86
CA GLY A 37 -7.62 11.81 1.44
C GLY A 37 -8.93 12.10 0.72
N VAL A 38 -10.08 11.88 1.38
CA VAL A 38 -11.41 12.18 0.81
C VAL A 38 -11.56 13.69 0.58
N LYS A 39 -11.21 14.52 1.58
CA LYS A 39 -11.21 15.98 1.44
C LYS A 39 -10.29 16.47 0.33
N ALA A 40 -9.08 15.92 0.26
CA ALA A 40 -8.12 16.26 -0.78
C ALA A 40 -8.67 15.94 -2.18
N LEU A 41 -9.35 14.81 -2.36
CA LEU A 41 -9.99 14.48 -3.63
C LEU A 41 -11.07 15.49 -4.01
N TYR A 42 -11.99 15.86 -3.11
CA TYR A 42 -12.98 16.91 -3.41
C TYR A 42 -12.33 18.22 -3.84
N ASN A 43 -11.28 18.66 -3.12
CA ASN A 43 -10.56 19.89 -3.46
C ASN A 43 -9.89 19.81 -4.83
N VAL A 44 -9.21 18.69 -5.14
CA VAL A 44 -8.52 18.51 -6.43
C VAL A 44 -9.52 18.44 -7.57
N PHE A 45 -10.60 17.66 -7.45
CA PHE A 45 -11.61 17.56 -8.51
C PHE A 45 -12.30 18.90 -8.74
N GLY A 46 -12.72 19.61 -7.67
CA GLY A 46 -13.32 20.93 -7.79
C GLY A 46 -12.36 21.97 -8.40
N ALA A 47 -11.07 21.90 -8.09
CA ALA A 47 -10.07 22.77 -8.70
C ALA A 47 -9.85 22.45 -10.19
N LEU A 48 -9.84 21.16 -10.56
CA LEU A 48 -9.64 20.73 -11.94
C LEU A 48 -10.83 21.04 -12.85
N GLU A 49 -12.06 20.90 -12.35
CA GLU A 49 -13.29 21.27 -13.09
C GLU A 49 -13.31 22.75 -13.51
N ASN A 50 -12.74 23.62 -12.66
CA ASN A 50 -12.63 25.05 -12.94
C ASN A 50 -11.32 25.44 -13.67
N SER A 51 -10.45 24.47 -13.94
CA SER A 51 -9.16 24.71 -14.58
C SER A 51 -9.24 24.57 -16.10
N LYS A 52 -8.30 25.19 -16.81
CA LYS A 52 -8.05 24.94 -18.24
C LYS A 52 -7.06 23.80 -18.48
N ALA A 53 -6.76 22.99 -17.46
CA ALA A 53 -5.75 21.95 -17.57
C ALA A 53 -6.25 20.81 -18.46
N THR A 54 -5.53 20.53 -19.54
CA THR A 54 -5.79 19.33 -20.35
C THR A 54 -5.44 18.08 -19.55
N VAL A 55 -6.42 17.19 -19.40
CA VAL A 55 -6.25 15.86 -18.81
C VAL A 55 -6.16 14.81 -19.92
N PHE A 56 -5.20 13.90 -19.82
CA PHE A 56 -5.00 12.75 -20.70
C PHE A 56 -5.46 11.48 -19.98
N GLY A 57 -6.31 10.69 -20.64
CA GLY A 57 -6.86 9.46 -20.07
C GLY A 57 -7.98 9.74 -19.08
N SER A 58 -7.95 9.12 -17.90
CA SER A 58 -9.03 9.20 -16.93
C SER A 58 -8.52 9.27 -15.50
N VAL A 59 -9.20 10.04 -14.66
CA VAL A 59 -8.89 10.19 -13.23
C VAL A 59 -10.15 9.95 -12.42
N TYR A 60 -10.07 9.04 -11.47
CA TYR A 60 -11.17 8.63 -10.59
C TYR A 60 -10.79 8.86 -9.13
N GLY A 61 -11.65 9.53 -8.38
CA GLY A 61 -11.64 9.56 -6.92
C GLY A 61 -12.71 8.62 -6.39
N VAL A 62 -12.31 7.63 -5.59
CA VAL A 62 -13.19 6.57 -5.09
C VAL A 62 -13.17 6.56 -3.56
N ALA A 63 -14.32 6.72 -2.93
CA ALA A 63 -14.46 6.54 -1.49
C ALA A 63 -14.44 5.03 -1.17
N GLY A 64 -13.76 4.63 -0.11
CA GLY A 64 -13.56 3.23 0.29
C GLY A 64 -14.69 2.65 1.15
N HIS A 65 -14.98 3.26 2.30
CA HIS A 65 -15.95 2.75 3.27
C HIS A 65 -16.94 3.83 3.67
N LEU A 66 -18.02 3.97 2.89
CA LEU A 66 -18.99 5.05 3.06
C LEU A 66 -19.64 5.02 4.45
N TRP A 67 -20.03 3.83 4.91
CA TRP A 67 -20.66 3.66 6.21
C TRP A 67 -19.74 4.08 7.37
N ALA A 68 -18.45 3.73 7.29
CA ALA A 68 -17.47 4.07 8.32
C ALA A 68 -17.09 5.56 8.27
N LEU A 69 -16.97 6.14 7.06
CA LEU A 69 -16.70 7.56 6.84
C LEU A 69 -17.78 8.45 7.48
N GLU A 70 -19.05 8.13 7.26
CA GLU A 70 -20.19 8.84 7.89
C GLU A 70 -20.10 8.87 9.42
N ARG A 71 -19.50 7.83 10.00
CA ARG A 71 -19.43 7.62 11.46
C ARG A 71 -18.08 8.01 12.06
N GLY A 72 -17.11 8.40 11.24
CA GLY A 72 -15.74 8.68 11.68
C GLY A 72 -15.08 7.50 12.39
N ARG A 73 -15.49 6.26 12.08
CA ARG A 73 -14.95 5.02 12.68
C ARG A 73 -14.01 4.35 11.70
N ARG A 74 -13.03 3.58 12.18
CA ARG A 74 -12.12 2.85 11.29
C ARG A 74 -12.89 1.86 10.40
N TYR A 75 -13.72 1.02 11.00
CA TYR A 75 -14.60 0.04 10.36
C TYR A 75 -15.78 -0.33 11.29
N GLU A 76 -16.71 -1.18 10.85
CA GLU A 76 -17.80 -1.70 11.69
C GLU A 76 -17.35 -2.89 12.56
N LYS A 77 -16.98 -4.00 11.91
CA LYS A 77 -16.59 -5.28 12.54
C LYS A 77 -15.22 -5.76 12.08
N GLN A 78 -14.92 -5.66 10.79
CA GLN A 78 -13.68 -6.11 10.18
C GLN A 78 -13.06 -4.98 9.38
N ASP A 79 -11.75 -4.83 9.48
CA ASP A 79 -11.02 -3.83 8.71
C ASP A 79 -11.17 -4.12 7.20
N LEU A 80 -11.72 -3.14 6.45
CA LEU A 80 -11.92 -3.27 5.01
C LEU A 80 -10.59 -3.53 4.28
N ASN A 81 -9.45 -3.09 4.82
CA ASN A 81 -8.12 -3.38 4.29
C ASN A 81 -7.53 -4.73 4.78
N ARG A 82 -8.39 -5.66 5.21
CA ARG A 82 -8.02 -7.02 5.65
C ARG A 82 -8.84 -8.13 5.01
N ILE A 83 -9.83 -7.81 4.17
CA ILE A 83 -10.79 -8.79 3.66
C ILE A 83 -10.65 -9.10 2.17
N TRP A 84 -9.56 -8.70 1.50
CA TRP A 84 -9.34 -8.89 0.05
C TRP A 84 -8.55 -10.17 -0.29
N ASP A 85 -8.77 -11.26 0.45
CA ASP A 85 -8.15 -12.55 0.17
C ASP A 85 -8.76 -13.22 -1.08
N GLN A 86 -7.99 -14.10 -1.73
CA GLN A 86 -8.38 -14.72 -3.00
C GLN A 86 -9.66 -15.54 -2.88
N GLN A 87 -9.84 -16.29 -1.77
CA GLN A 87 -11.01 -17.13 -1.58
C GLN A 87 -12.29 -16.29 -1.58
N ARG A 88 -12.26 -15.13 -0.91
CA ARG A 88 -13.39 -14.21 -0.90
C ARG A 88 -13.63 -13.57 -2.26
N ILE A 89 -12.58 -13.13 -2.95
CA ILE A 89 -12.72 -12.54 -4.29
C ILE A 89 -13.32 -13.55 -5.27
N ASP A 90 -12.87 -14.81 -5.24
CA ASP A 90 -13.40 -15.88 -6.08
C ASP A 90 -14.89 -16.11 -5.81
N ALA A 91 -15.32 -16.07 -4.55
CA ALA A 91 -16.74 -16.17 -4.18
C ALA A 91 -17.55 -14.97 -4.70
N ILE A 92 -16.99 -13.76 -4.65
CA ILE A 92 -17.63 -12.56 -5.21
C ILE A 92 -17.80 -12.70 -6.73
N ASP A 93 -16.76 -13.16 -7.43
CA ASP A 93 -16.78 -13.32 -8.89
C ASP A 93 -17.78 -14.39 -9.35
N LYS A 94 -17.92 -15.48 -8.59
CA LYS A 94 -18.91 -16.54 -8.86
C LYS A 94 -20.34 -16.15 -8.52
N GLY A 95 -20.53 -15.08 -7.74
CA GLY A 95 -21.83 -14.68 -7.22
C GLY A 95 -22.27 -15.45 -5.98
N ASP A 96 -21.38 -16.24 -5.38
CA ASP A 96 -21.64 -17.06 -4.18
C ASP A 96 -21.47 -16.27 -2.87
N PHE A 97 -20.91 -15.05 -2.95
CA PHE A 97 -20.65 -14.22 -1.78
C PHE A 97 -21.88 -13.45 -1.29
N ILE A 98 -22.30 -13.74 -0.06
CA ILE A 98 -23.40 -13.05 0.63
C ILE A 98 -22.80 -12.19 1.76
N PRO A 99 -22.87 -10.85 1.68
CA PRO A 99 -22.32 -9.97 2.72
C PRO A 99 -23.23 -9.91 3.95
N HIS A 100 -22.66 -10.14 5.13
CA HIS A 100 -23.37 -10.14 6.41
C HIS A 100 -23.10 -8.88 7.25
N THR A 101 -21.97 -8.20 7.03
CA THR A 101 -21.59 -6.97 7.74
C THR A 101 -21.61 -5.74 6.82
N GLN A 102 -21.56 -4.54 7.40
CA GLN A 102 -21.37 -3.31 6.62
C GLN A 102 -20.02 -3.32 5.91
N ASP A 103 -18.96 -3.82 6.54
CA ASP A 103 -17.64 -3.91 5.90
C ASP A 103 -17.67 -4.79 4.65
N GLU A 104 -18.38 -5.92 4.71
CA GLU A 104 -18.55 -6.83 3.57
C GLU A 104 -19.43 -6.25 2.46
N LYS A 105 -20.48 -5.51 2.82
CA LYS A 105 -21.31 -4.77 1.84
C LYS A 105 -20.47 -3.70 1.14
N GLN A 106 -19.63 -2.98 1.89
CA GLN A 106 -18.76 -1.94 1.35
C GLN A 106 -17.65 -2.52 0.48
N GLN A 107 -17.10 -3.68 0.85
CA GLN A 107 -16.18 -4.45 0.00
C GLN A 107 -16.82 -4.80 -1.34
N LEU A 108 -18.01 -5.44 -1.32
CA LEU A 108 -18.69 -5.85 -2.54
C LEU A 108 -19.02 -4.65 -3.44
N ALA A 109 -19.47 -3.55 -2.84
CA ALA A 109 -19.75 -2.32 -3.57
C ALA A 109 -18.48 -1.71 -4.21
N LEU A 110 -17.38 -1.63 -3.44
CA LEU A 110 -16.09 -1.15 -3.95
C LEU A 110 -15.57 -2.06 -5.06
N TYR A 111 -15.59 -3.37 -4.84
CA TYR A 111 -15.20 -4.38 -5.82
C TYR A 111 -15.93 -4.19 -7.16
N ARG A 112 -17.26 -4.09 -7.12
CA ARG A 112 -18.09 -3.89 -8.31
C ARG A 112 -17.73 -2.60 -9.03
N GLU A 113 -17.49 -1.52 -8.30
CA GLU A 113 -17.12 -0.24 -8.90
C GLU A 113 -15.74 -0.29 -9.57
N LEU A 114 -14.74 -0.83 -8.89
CA LEU A 114 -13.41 -1.02 -9.46
C LEU A 114 -13.46 -1.91 -10.72
N ARG A 115 -14.27 -2.97 -10.71
CA ARG A 115 -14.46 -3.84 -11.89
C ARG A 115 -15.14 -3.12 -13.05
N LYS A 116 -16.09 -2.21 -12.80
CA LYS A 116 -16.68 -1.38 -13.86
C LYS A 116 -15.62 -0.48 -14.50
N ILE A 117 -14.82 0.22 -13.68
CA ILE A 117 -13.75 1.09 -14.18
C ILE A 117 -12.74 0.27 -15.00
N LEU A 118 -12.26 -0.86 -14.46
CA LEU A 118 -11.31 -1.74 -15.14
C LEU A 118 -11.84 -2.34 -16.45
N LYS A 119 -13.16 -2.54 -16.59
CA LYS A 119 -13.76 -3.00 -17.86
C LYS A 119 -13.85 -1.88 -18.90
N LYS A 120 -13.99 -0.63 -18.46
CA LYS A 120 -14.11 0.55 -19.34
C LYS A 120 -12.75 1.00 -19.85
N GLU A 121 -11.75 1.04 -18.97
CA GLU A 121 -10.48 1.71 -19.21
C GLU A 121 -9.46 0.82 -19.92
N LYS A 122 -8.76 1.37 -20.91
CA LYS A 122 -7.82 0.63 -21.76
C LYS A 122 -6.35 1.04 -21.59
N GLY A 123 -6.11 2.20 -20.97
CA GLY A 123 -4.78 2.73 -20.72
C GLY A 123 -4.05 2.00 -19.58
N PRO A 124 -2.77 2.34 -19.33
CA PRO A 124 -2.09 1.89 -18.12
C PRO A 124 -2.85 2.38 -16.88
N VAL A 125 -3.25 1.44 -16.02
CA VAL A 125 -4.05 1.73 -14.82
C VAL A 125 -3.15 1.88 -13.60
N TYR A 126 -3.41 2.83 -12.72
CA TYR A 126 -2.67 3.06 -11.49
C TYR A 126 -3.65 3.15 -10.32
N PHE A 127 -3.30 2.51 -9.21
CA PHE A 127 -4.07 2.57 -7.98
C PHE A 127 -3.26 3.23 -6.87
N PHE A 128 -3.89 4.17 -6.18
CA PHE A 128 -3.30 4.90 -5.08
C PHE A 128 -4.22 4.78 -3.88
N ASP A 129 -3.76 4.18 -2.80
CA ASP A 129 -4.53 4.05 -1.55
C ASP A 129 -4.12 5.16 -0.58
N LEU A 130 -5.04 6.06 -0.27
CA LEU A 130 -4.79 7.30 0.48
C LEU A 130 -5.16 7.11 1.95
N HIS A 131 -4.16 7.21 2.81
CA HIS A 131 -4.25 6.92 4.24
C HIS A 131 -3.65 8.01 5.11
N THR A 132 -3.97 7.93 6.40
CA THR A 132 -3.28 8.68 7.45
C THR A 132 -2.94 7.73 8.60
N THR A 133 -1.97 8.09 9.43
CA THR A 133 -1.54 7.27 10.56
C THR A 133 -2.09 7.76 11.88
N SER A 134 -2.16 6.87 12.88
CA SER A 134 -2.55 7.25 14.24
C SER A 134 -1.48 8.04 14.98
N GLY A 135 -0.20 7.69 14.77
CA GLY A 135 0.95 8.39 15.33
C GLY A 135 1.46 9.55 14.45
N PRO A 136 2.22 10.51 15.03
CA PRO A 136 2.87 11.57 14.28
C PRO A 136 3.83 11.02 13.23
N THR A 137 3.76 11.56 12.02
CA THR A 137 4.57 11.12 10.89
C THR A 137 4.72 12.23 9.87
N LYS A 138 5.86 12.22 9.17
CA LYS A 138 5.96 12.84 7.85
C LYS A 138 5.33 11.94 6.79
N PRO A 139 4.98 12.45 5.59
CA PRO A 139 4.43 11.63 4.53
C PRO A 139 5.38 10.51 4.07
N PHE A 140 4.83 9.34 3.77
CA PHE A 140 5.60 8.22 3.22
C PHE A 140 4.74 7.31 2.34
N MET A 141 5.38 6.37 1.62
CA MET A 141 4.67 5.37 0.81
C MET A 141 4.89 3.95 1.32
N THR A 142 3.85 3.12 1.22
CA THR A 142 3.92 1.68 1.43
C THR A 142 3.85 0.97 0.09
N VAL A 143 4.91 0.25 -0.26
CA VAL A 143 5.12 -0.24 -1.63
C VAL A 143 5.36 -1.74 -1.63
N ASN A 144 4.56 -2.46 -2.41
CA ASN A 144 4.85 -3.86 -2.71
C ASN A 144 6.13 -3.95 -3.55
N ASP A 145 7.07 -4.81 -3.15
CA ASP A 145 8.40 -4.93 -3.77
C ASP A 145 8.36 -5.71 -5.11
N SER A 146 7.55 -5.22 -6.04
CA SER A 146 7.63 -5.50 -7.47
C SER A 146 8.53 -4.46 -8.15
N LEU A 147 9.25 -4.86 -9.22
CA LEU A 147 10.14 -3.94 -9.94
C LEU A 147 9.36 -2.77 -10.60
N ILE A 148 8.12 -3.01 -11.03
CA ILE A 148 7.32 -1.96 -11.68
C ILE A 148 6.87 -0.90 -10.69
N ASN A 149 6.43 -1.30 -9.49
CA ASN A 149 6.08 -0.36 -8.43
C ASN A 149 7.30 0.45 -8.02
N ARG A 150 8.45 -0.21 -7.77
CA ARG A 150 9.68 0.47 -7.37
C ARG A 150 10.11 1.54 -8.36
N ARG A 151 10.05 1.25 -9.67
CA ARG A 151 10.37 2.25 -10.71
C ARG A 151 9.42 3.44 -10.67
N PHE A 152 8.13 3.19 -10.58
CA PHE A 152 7.14 4.26 -10.57
C PHE A 152 7.24 5.11 -9.28
N THR A 153 7.38 4.47 -8.12
CA THR A 153 7.42 5.15 -6.81
C THR A 153 8.75 5.86 -6.54
N GLN A 154 9.83 5.49 -7.23
CA GLN A 154 11.10 6.22 -7.14
C GLN A 154 11.04 7.65 -7.69
N GLN A 155 9.94 8.05 -8.32
CA GLN A 155 9.74 9.43 -8.77
C GLN A 155 9.38 10.38 -7.62
N TYR A 156 8.86 9.87 -6.49
CA TYR A 156 8.41 10.73 -5.38
C TYR A 156 9.56 11.02 -4.40
N PRO A 157 9.69 12.26 -3.91
CA PRO A 157 10.78 12.66 -3.03
C PRO A 157 10.52 12.33 -1.53
N ILE A 158 9.89 11.19 -1.24
CA ILE A 158 9.48 10.78 0.12
C ILE A 158 10.05 9.41 0.52
N PRO A 159 10.08 9.10 1.83
CA PRO A 159 10.40 7.78 2.33
C PRO A 159 9.48 6.69 1.77
N MET A 160 10.04 5.49 1.56
CA MET A 160 9.33 4.31 1.08
C MET A 160 9.56 3.11 1.98
N ILE A 161 8.50 2.43 2.39
CA ILE A 161 8.55 1.14 3.08
C ILE A 161 8.25 0.03 2.08
N LEU A 162 9.21 -0.86 1.86
CA LEU A 162 9.05 -2.04 1.01
C LEU A 162 8.53 -3.23 1.81
N GLY A 163 7.62 -3.99 1.21
CA GLY A 163 7.25 -5.32 1.69
C GLY A 163 6.23 -5.33 2.82
N VAL A 164 5.49 -4.24 3.04
CA VAL A 164 4.42 -4.17 4.04
C VAL A 164 3.39 -5.28 3.86
N GLU A 165 3.12 -5.67 2.61
CA GLU A 165 2.19 -6.74 2.26
C GLU A 165 2.57 -8.13 2.80
N GLU A 166 3.83 -8.36 3.19
CA GLU A 166 4.23 -9.66 3.77
C GLU A 166 3.76 -9.84 5.20
N TYR A 167 3.50 -8.71 5.85
CA TYR A 167 3.13 -8.63 7.26
C TYR A 167 1.62 -8.48 7.44
N LEU A 168 0.90 -8.22 6.34
CA LEU A 168 -0.49 -7.82 6.29
C LEU A 168 -1.31 -8.80 5.45
N ASP A 169 -2.30 -9.44 6.06
CA ASP A 169 -3.20 -10.37 5.37
C ASP A 169 -4.45 -9.65 4.85
N GLY A 170 -4.78 -9.88 3.58
CA GLY A 170 -5.96 -9.34 2.91
C GLY A 170 -6.03 -7.83 2.57
N PRO A 171 -4.92 -7.04 2.43
CA PRO A 171 -5.04 -5.66 1.93
C PRO A 171 -5.60 -5.55 0.51
N LEU A 172 -6.34 -4.48 0.25
CA LEU A 172 -6.82 -4.12 -1.09
C LEU A 172 -5.66 -4.01 -2.08
N LEU A 173 -4.57 -3.34 -1.69
CA LEU A 173 -3.37 -3.20 -2.51
C LEU A 173 -2.73 -4.55 -2.85
N SER A 174 -2.83 -5.55 -1.97
CA SER A 174 -2.31 -6.89 -2.26
C SER A 174 -3.11 -7.59 -3.36
N TYR A 175 -4.42 -7.36 -3.41
CA TYR A 175 -5.28 -7.84 -4.50
C TYR A 175 -4.96 -7.11 -5.82
N LEU A 176 -4.89 -5.78 -5.81
CA LEU A 176 -4.60 -4.97 -7.00
C LEU A 176 -3.21 -5.26 -7.60
N ASN A 177 -2.21 -5.47 -6.74
CA ASN A 177 -0.87 -5.90 -7.18
C ASN A 177 -0.89 -7.31 -7.79
N GLN A 178 -1.74 -8.21 -7.30
CA GLN A 178 -1.91 -9.55 -7.89
C GLN A 178 -2.57 -9.51 -9.26
N LEU A 179 -3.41 -8.50 -9.54
CA LEU A 179 -3.89 -8.22 -10.88
C LEU A 179 -2.80 -7.64 -11.79
N GLY A 180 -1.67 -7.19 -11.23
CA GLY A 180 -0.51 -6.75 -12.00
C GLY A 180 -0.44 -5.25 -12.28
N TYR A 181 -1.30 -4.46 -11.65
CA TYR A 181 -1.30 -3.00 -11.79
C TYR A 181 -0.27 -2.35 -10.86
N VAL A 182 0.22 -1.18 -11.27
CA VAL A 182 0.99 -0.30 -10.38
C VAL A 182 0.08 0.15 -9.26
N SER A 183 0.39 -0.27 -8.04
CA SER A 183 -0.46 -0.02 -6.88
C SER A 183 0.34 0.04 -5.57
N PHE A 184 0.15 1.12 -4.82
CA PHE A 184 0.85 1.40 -3.57
C PHE A 184 0.03 2.36 -2.69
N GLY A 185 0.37 2.39 -1.39
CA GLY A 185 -0.27 3.25 -0.41
C GLY A 185 0.52 4.53 -0.20
N PHE A 186 -0.18 5.61 0.08
CA PHE A 186 0.37 6.88 0.53
C PHE A 186 -0.21 7.25 1.88
N GLU A 187 0.67 7.52 2.83
CA GLU A 187 0.34 7.89 4.19
C GLU A 187 0.65 9.37 4.35
N GLY A 188 -0.38 10.23 4.26
CA GLY A 188 -0.19 11.68 4.10
C GLY A 188 0.07 12.46 5.37
N GLY A 189 0.16 11.80 6.53
CA GLY A 189 0.32 12.45 7.83
C GLY A 189 -0.53 11.77 8.92
N GLN A 190 -0.62 12.41 10.08
CA GLN A 190 -1.42 11.92 11.20
C GLN A 190 -2.92 12.25 11.00
N HIS A 191 -3.83 11.43 11.51
CA HIS A 191 -5.29 11.55 11.30
C HIS A 191 -5.89 12.95 11.52
N GLN A 192 -5.36 13.71 12.49
CA GLN A 192 -5.86 15.01 12.93
C GLN A 192 -4.96 16.17 12.47
N ASP A 193 -3.87 15.88 11.77
CA ASP A 193 -2.99 16.91 11.24
C ASP A 193 -3.68 17.65 10.10
N GLY A 194 -3.85 18.97 10.25
CA GLY A 194 -4.39 19.83 9.20
C GLY A 194 -3.57 19.78 7.91
N GLY A 195 -2.24 19.57 8.03
CA GLY A 195 -1.35 19.43 6.89
C GLY A 195 -1.55 18.15 6.07
N ALA A 196 -2.26 17.15 6.61
CA ALA A 196 -2.49 15.89 5.91
C ALA A 196 -3.33 16.08 4.65
N VAL A 197 -4.32 16.98 4.64
CA VAL A 197 -5.15 17.24 3.44
C VAL A 197 -4.28 17.78 2.31
N ASP A 198 -3.47 18.79 2.59
CA ASP A 198 -2.58 19.40 1.60
C ASP A 198 -1.51 18.41 1.11
N ASN A 199 -1.00 17.54 1.98
CA ASN A 199 -0.04 16.49 1.58
C ASN A 199 -0.68 15.51 0.59
N HIS A 200 -1.94 15.13 0.83
CA HIS A 200 -2.71 14.32 -0.12
C HIS A 200 -2.96 15.06 -1.43
N MET A 201 -3.29 16.36 -1.39
CA MET A 201 -3.46 17.17 -2.62
C MET A 201 -2.16 17.20 -3.43
N ALA A 202 -1.03 17.48 -2.79
CA ALA A 202 0.28 17.45 -3.43
C ALA A 202 0.56 16.08 -4.06
N PHE A 203 0.30 15.00 -3.34
CA PHE A 203 0.48 13.64 -3.82
C PHE A 203 -0.38 13.32 -5.04
N ILE A 204 -1.67 13.70 -5.03
CA ILE A 204 -2.60 13.49 -6.15
C ILE A 204 -2.10 14.23 -7.40
N TYR A 205 -1.73 15.50 -7.26
CA TYR A 205 -1.20 16.30 -8.38
C TYR A 205 0.10 15.74 -8.95
N LEU A 206 1.06 15.39 -8.09
CA LEU A 206 2.31 14.75 -8.52
C LEU A 206 2.04 13.41 -9.21
N SER A 207 1.12 12.60 -8.68
CA SER A 207 0.73 11.33 -9.29
C SER A 207 0.17 11.50 -10.70
N MET A 208 -0.68 12.51 -10.93
CA MET A 208 -1.18 12.86 -12.26
C MET A 208 -0.05 13.26 -13.23
N VAL A 209 0.94 14.02 -12.76
CA VAL A 209 2.11 14.38 -13.58
C VAL A 209 2.99 13.16 -13.89
N TYR A 210 3.37 12.39 -12.87
CA TYR A 210 4.25 11.23 -13.02
C TYR A 210 3.62 10.09 -13.83
N ALA A 211 2.29 9.96 -13.83
CA ALA A 211 1.61 9.02 -14.72
C ALA A 211 1.44 9.57 -16.15
N GLY A 212 1.59 10.89 -16.35
CA GLY A 212 1.37 11.57 -17.62
C GLY A 212 -0.10 11.92 -17.91
N ALA A 213 -0.94 11.99 -16.88
CA ALA A 213 -2.33 12.42 -17.00
C ALA A 213 -2.47 13.95 -17.11
N ILE A 214 -1.52 14.71 -16.59
CA ILE A 214 -1.49 16.17 -16.70
C ILE A 214 -0.06 16.64 -16.96
N SER A 215 0.09 17.74 -17.70
CA SER A 215 1.39 18.39 -17.88
C SER A 215 1.81 19.10 -16.60
N LYS A 216 3.10 18.99 -16.22
CA LYS A 216 3.67 19.74 -15.09
C LYS A 216 3.53 21.26 -15.22
N HIS A 217 3.29 21.77 -16.44
CA HIS A 217 3.09 23.19 -16.71
C HIS A 217 1.66 23.67 -16.42
N HIS A 218 0.70 22.75 -16.23
CA HIS A 218 -0.69 23.09 -15.91
C HIS A 218 -0.97 23.15 -14.40
N ILE A 219 0.03 22.87 -13.57
CA ILE A 219 -0.08 22.88 -12.12
C ILE A 219 1.15 23.54 -11.50
N ASP A 220 1.06 23.95 -10.24
CA ASP A 220 2.22 24.39 -9.47
C ASP A 220 3.05 23.18 -9.00
N PHE A 221 3.69 22.52 -9.95
CA PHE A 221 4.46 21.29 -9.71
C PHE A 221 5.53 21.48 -8.63
N LYS A 222 6.23 22.63 -8.64
CA LYS A 222 7.33 22.89 -7.71
C LYS A 222 6.82 22.96 -6.27
N THR A 223 5.72 23.70 -6.01
CA THR A 223 5.14 23.78 -4.68
C THR A 223 4.68 22.43 -4.16
N TYR A 224 4.02 21.62 -4.98
CA TYR A 224 3.59 20.28 -4.58
C TYR A 224 4.77 19.33 -4.33
N HIS A 225 5.81 19.41 -5.17
CA HIS A 225 7.03 18.62 -5.00
C HIS A 225 7.78 19.01 -3.71
N ASP A 226 8.03 20.30 -3.52
CA ASP A 226 8.76 20.83 -2.35
C ASP A 226 8.01 20.53 -1.05
N ARG A 227 6.67 20.53 -1.06
CA ARG A 227 5.85 20.15 0.09
C ARG A 227 6.10 18.73 0.56
N LEU A 228 6.22 17.78 -0.37
CA LEU A 228 6.47 16.38 -0.04
C LEU A 228 7.96 16.05 0.07
N ASN A 229 8.87 16.98 -0.22
CA ASN A 229 10.28 16.66 -0.27
C ASN A 229 10.85 16.36 1.12
N ASP A 230 11.09 15.07 1.40
CA ASP A 230 11.61 14.58 2.67
C ASP A 230 12.60 13.44 2.43
N GLN A 231 13.71 13.75 1.73
CA GLN A 231 14.83 12.85 1.44
C GLN A 231 14.41 11.40 1.13
N GLN A 232 14.30 11.09 -0.17
CA GLN A 232 13.94 9.73 -0.59
C GLN A 232 14.86 8.67 0.00
N GLN A 233 14.32 7.88 0.92
CA GLN A 233 15.00 6.75 1.55
C GLN A 233 14.10 5.52 1.54
N ILE A 234 14.69 4.37 1.24
CA ILE A 234 13.97 3.09 1.15
C ILE A 234 14.26 2.29 2.41
N PHE A 235 13.22 1.79 3.06
CA PHE A 235 13.27 0.96 4.24
C PHE A 235 12.63 -0.39 3.98
N GLU A 236 13.05 -1.41 4.72
CA GLU A 236 12.37 -2.70 4.82
C GLU A 236 11.88 -2.91 6.25
N ILE A 237 10.73 -3.57 6.38
CA ILE A 237 10.27 -4.09 7.67
C ILE A 237 11.02 -5.39 7.94
N PHE A 238 11.57 -5.53 9.15
CA PHE A 238 12.17 -6.79 9.59
C PHE A 238 11.46 -7.41 10.81
N HIS A 239 10.62 -6.65 11.50
CA HIS A 239 9.83 -7.12 12.63
C HIS A 239 8.45 -6.49 12.67
N ARG A 240 7.46 -7.29 13.08
CA ARG A 240 6.08 -6.89 13.36
C ARG A 240 5.72 -7.38 14.76
N GLN A 241 5.27 -6.47 15.62
CA GLN A 241 4.62 -6.82 16.86
C GLN A 241 3.11 -6.95 16.62
N ALA A 242 2.65 -8.18 16.46
CA ALA A 242 1.22 -8.47 16.34
C ALA A 242 0.54 -8.38 17.72
N ILE A 243 -0.76 -8.10 17.70
CA ILE A 243 -1.65 -8.05 18.87
C ILE A 243 -2.83 -8.99 18.61
N ALA A 244 -3.08 -9.93 19.51
CA ALA A 244 -4.27 -10.78 19.46
C ALA A 244 -5.49 -10.04 20.03
N SER A 245 -6.70 -10.48 19.68
CA SER A 245 -7.94 -9.86 20.18
C SER A 245 -8.10 -9.93 21.70
N SER A 246 -7.45 -10.91 22.36
CA SER A 246 -7.44 -11.06 23.81
C SER A 246 -6.36 -10.23 24.51
N ASP A 247 -5.45 -9.62 23.76
CA ASP A 247 -4.30 -8.94 24.33
C ASP A 247 -4.65 -7.53 24.84
N GLN A 248 -4.10 -7.18 25.99
CA GLN A 248 -4.06 -5.81 26.49
C GLN A 248 -2.74 -5.17 26.06
N PHE A 249 -2.77 -4.50 24.90
CA PHE A 249 -1.64 -3.76 24.38
C PHE A 249 -1.79 -2.26 24.63
N LYS A 250 -0.70 -1.61 25.04
CA LYS A 250 -0.62 -0.16 25.15
C LYS A 250 0.74 0.33 24.72
N MET A 251 0.78 1.16 23.67
CA MET A 251 2.00 1.83 23.25
C MET A 251 2.38 2.94 24.26
N ASN A 252 3.67 3.07 24.59
CA ASN A 252 4.10 4.22 25.36
C ASN A 252 3.98 5.49 24.50
N PRO A 253 3.55 6.63 25.08
CA PRO A 253 3.36 7.85 24.32
C PRO A 253 4.70 8.45 23.86
N GLY A 254 4.65 9.29 22.83
CA GLY A 254 5.78 10.09 22.37
C GLY A 254 6.64 9.46 21.29
N PHE A 255 6.30 8.26 20.81
CA PHE A 255 6.98 7.68 19.66
C PHE A 255 6.41 8.16 18.33
N MET A 256 7.31 8.35 17.36
CA MET A 256 6.98 8.81 16.01
C MET A 256 7.42 7.78 14.96
N ASN A 257 6.85 7.86 13.76
CA ASN A 257 7.35 7.09 12.62
C ASN A 257 8.79 7.46 12.28
N PHE A 258 9.59 6.46 11.88
CA PHE A 258 11.00 6.57 11.52
C PHE A 258 11.92 6.98 12.69
N GLN A 259 11.40 7.02 13.92
CA GLN A 259 12.20 7.36 15.09
C GLN A 259 13.22 6.28 15.39
N THR A 260 14.48 6.68 15.48
CA THR A 260 15.55 5.81 15.99
C THR A 260 15.34 5.58 17.48
N VAL A 261 15.32 4.30 17.87
CA VAL A 261 15.21 3.86 19.26
C VAL A 261 16.43 3.01 19.60
N GLU A 262 16.97 3.22 20.79
CA GLU A 262 18.13 2.49 21.28
C GLU A 262 17.74 1.14 21.87
N LYS A 263 18.68 0.19 21.87
CA LYS A 263 18.50 -1.07 22.57
C LYS A 263 18.16 -0.82 24.04
N GLY A 264 17.10 -1.47 24.52
CA GLY A 264 16.62 -1.36 25.90
C GLY A 264 15.56 -0.28 26.09
N THR A 265 15.22 0.53 25.09
CA THR A 265 14.10 1.48 25.19
C THR A 265 12.78 0.74 25.44
N HIS A 266 12.01 1.17 26.45
CA HIS A 266 10.68 0.63 26.76
C HIS A 266 9.64 1.18 25.77
N LEU A 267 9.21 0.33 24.84
CA LEU A 267 8.35 0.72 23.72
C LEU A 267 6.86 0.67 24.08
N ALA A 268 6.42 -0.41 24.71
CA ALA A 268 4.99 -0.67 24.94
C ALA A 268 4.80 -1.66 26.09
N GLN A 269 3.57 -1.81 26.53
CA GLN A 269 3.13 -2.86 27.45
C GLN A 269 2.20 -3.83 26.73
N LEU A 270 2.41 -5.13 26.94
CA LEU A 270 1.58 -6.21 26.40
C LEU A 270 1.24 -7.19 27.53
N ASN A 271 -0.04 -7.31 27.88
CA ASN A 271 -0.54 -8.19 28.95
C ASN A 271 0.23 -7.99 30.28
N GLY A 272 0.44 -6.72 30.63
CA GLY A 272 1.19 -6.33 31.83
C GLY A 272 2.72 -6.39 31.69
N ARG A 273 3.26 -7.02 30.64
CA ARG A 273 4.71 -7.17 30.43
C ARG A 273 5.29 -6.03 29.59
N PRO A 274 6.44 -5.44 29.98
CA PRO A 274 7.08 -4.39 29.20
C PRO A 274 7.79 -4.97 27.97
N LEU A 275 7.57 -4.35 26.81
CA LEU A 275 8.25 -4.63 25.56
C LEU A 275 9.38 -3.64 25.36
N HIS A 276 10.60 -4.14 25.21
CA HIS A 276 11.80 -3.31 24.99
C HIS A 276 12.38 -3.53 23.60
N ALA A 277 13.01 -2.49 23.05
CA ALA A 277 13.80 -2.61 21.83
C ALA A 277 14.98 -3.57 22.07
N THR A 278 15.09 -4.64 21.27
CA THR A 278 16.16 -5.64 21.42
C THR A 278 17.49 -5.23 20.79
N THR A 279 17.44 -4.26 19.87
CA THR A 279 18.57 -3.72 19.12
C THR A 279 18.30 -2.25 18.78
N ASN A 280 19.35 -1.50 18.40
CA ASN A 280 19.17 -0.17 17.83
C ASN A 280 18.41 -0.30 16.51
N THR A 281 17.29 0.39 16.38
CA THR A 281 16.37 0.23 15.26
C THR A 281 15.56 1.49 15.04
N GLN A 282 14.81 1.56 13.94
CA GLN A 282 13.77 2.55 13.77
C GLN A 282 12.41 1.95 14.03
N LEU A 283 11.58 2.67 14.79
CA LEU A 283 10.21 2.33 15.07
C LEU A 283 9.29 2.85 13.96
N PHE A 284 8.27 2.08 13.63
CA PHE A 284 7.33 2.38 12.56
C PHE A 284 5.90 1.95 12.91
N MET A 285 4.94 2.77 12.47
CA MET A 285 3.50 2.71 12.76
C MET A 285 3.16 2.30 14.21
N PRO A 286 3.57 3.09 15.22
CA PRO A 286 3.14 2.84 16.59
C PRO A 286 1.61 2.99 16.72
N LEU A 287 0.96 2.00 17.34
CA LEU A 287 -0.49 1.96 17.51
C LEU A 287 -0.94 2.86 18.66
N TYR A 288 -1.55 4.00 18.31
CA TYR A 288 -2.13 4.95 19.27
C TYR A 288 -3.66 5.02 19.26
N GLN A 289 -4.30 4.23 18.40
CA GLN A 289 -5.76 4.12 18.32
C GLN A 289 -6.25 2.84 19.01
N ASP A 290 -7.52 2.82 19.41
CA ASP A 290 -8.11 1.70 20.16
C ASP A 290 -8.29 0.42 19.32
N GLN A 291 -8.30 0.54 17.99
CA GLN A 291 -8.55 -0.58 17.07
C GLN A 291 -7.32 -0.89 16.23
N GLY A 292 -6.90 -2.15 16.20
CA GLY A 292 -5.81 -2.62 15.35
C GLY A 292 -5.27 -3.98 15.79
N ALA A 293 -4.62 -4.69 14.87
CA ALA A 293 -3.95 -5.97 15.13
C ALA A 293 -2.42 -5.85 15.10
N ASP A 294 -1.92 -4.63 14.91
CA ASP A 294 -0.52 -4.30 14.66
C ASP A 294 -0.08 -3.25 15.68
N GLY A 295 0.76 -3.62 16.63
CA GLY A 295 1.20 -2.72 17.71
C GLY A 295 2.29 -1.75 17.27
N PHE A 296 3.33 -2.28 16.63
CA PHE A 296 4.36 -1.51 15.95
C PHE A 296 5.15 -2.41 15.00
N PHE A 297 5.97 -1.78 14.18
CA PHE A 297 6.93 -2.42 13.29
C PHE A 297 8.31 -1.87 13.56
N LEU A 298 9.33 -2.68 13.23
CA LEU A 298 10.71 -2.22 13.19
C LEU A 298 11.21 -2.23 11.76
N ILE A 299 11.81 -1.12 11.36
CA ILE A 299 12.32 -0.88 10.02
C ILE A 299 13.81 -0.58 10.04
N ARG A 300 14.44 -0.78 8.89
CA ARG A 300 15.83 -0.39 8.65
C ARG A 300 16.03 0.04 7.21
N PRO A 301 16.99 0.93 6.92
CA PRO A 301 17.25 1.37 5.57
C PRO A 301 17.83 0.25 4.71
N VAL A 302 17.42 0.22 3.44
CA VAL A 302 17.96 -0.72 2.45
C VAL A 302 19.05 -0.03 1.65
N ALA A 303 20.26 -0.57 1.68
CA ALA A 303 21.37 0.01 0.93
C ALA A 303 21.12 -0.05 -0.59
N PRO A 304 21.44 1.01 -1.36
CA PRO A 304 21.24 1.03 -2.82
C PRO A 304 21.89 -0.13 -3.57
N PHE A 305 23.00 -0.66 -3.05
CA PHE A 305 23.67 -1.83 -3.59
C PHE A 305 22.74 -3.06 -3.65
N PHE A 306 22.04 -3.38 -2.54
CA PHE A 306 21.12 -4.52 -2.49
C PHE A 306 19.91 -4.32 -3.41
N LEU A 307 19.44 -3.07 -3.56
CA LEU A 307 18.37 -2.75 -4.48
C LEU A 307 18.76 -3.02 -5.95
N LYS A 308 19.99 -2.64 -6.34
CA LYS A 308 20.55 -2.89 -7.67
C LYS A 308 20.80 -4.38 -7.90
N LEU A 309 21.40 -5.06 -6.92
CA LEU A 309 21.64 -6.50 -6.99
C LEU A 309 20.33 -7.28 -7.15
N SER A 310 19.31 -6.93 -6.37
CA SER A 310 17.96 -7.52 -6.50
C SER A 310 17.36 -7.28 -7.88
N THR A 311 17.52 -6.07 -8.42
CA THR A 311 17.05 -5.76 -9.78
C THR A 311 17.76 -6.60 -10.83
N LEU A 312 19.08 -6.75 -10.72
CA LEU A 312 19.88 -7.54 -11.65
C LEU A 312 19.52 -9.03 -11.57
N SER A 313 19.41 -9.58 -10.36
CA SER A 313 19.09 -11.00 -10.14
C SER A 313 17.72 -11.36 -10.72
N ARG A 314 16.71 -10.51 -10.52
CA ARG A 314 15.36 -10.71 -11.08
C ARG A 314 15.33 -10.56 -12.61
N LYS A 315 16.12 -9.63 -13.18
CA LYS A 315 16.26 -9.48 -14.64
C LYS A 315 16.91 -10.72 -15.28
N LEU A 316 17.93 -11.29 -14.64
CA LEU A 316 18.63 -12.50 -15.07
C LEU A 316 17.84 -13.78 -14.79
N LYS A 317 16.66 -13.68 -14.19
CA LYS A 317 15.79 -14.80 -13.80
C LYS A 317 16.49 -15.83 -12.89
N LEU A 318 17.38 -15.36 -12.01
CA LEU A 318 18.14 -16.24 -11.10
C LEU A 318 17.22 -17.01 -10.14
N GLU A 319 15.98 -16.57 -9.95
CA GLU A 319 14.95 -17.31 -9.22
C GLU A 319 14.71 -18.72 -9.77
N GLN A 320 14.94 -18.94 -11.07
CA GLN A 320 14.76 -20.24 -11.69
C GLN A 320 15.74 -21.28 -11.13
N LEU A 321 16.89 -20.85 -10.64
CA LEU A 321 17.91 -21.71 -10.06
C LEU A 321 17.46 -22.34 -8.73
N LEU A 322 16.54 -21.69 -8.00
CA LEU A 322 16.02 -22.21 -6.73
C LEU A 322 15.33 -23.57 -6.89
N LYS A 323 14.78 -23.88 -8.08
CA LYS A 323 14.11 -25.16 -8.36
C LYS A 323 15.05 -26.36 -8.33
N TYR A 324 16.35 -26.13 -8.48
CA TYR A 324 17.37 -27.18 -8.47
C TYR A 324 18.00 -27.39 -7.09
N LEU A 325 17.65 -26.56 -6.10
CA LEU A 325 18.13 -26.74 -4.74
C LEU A 325 17.42 -27.94 -4.08
N PRO A 326 18.16 -28.76 -3.30
CA PRO A 326 17.55 -29.84 -2.55
C PRO A 326 16.48 -29.29 -1.61
N GLY A 327 15.37 -30.03 -1.45
CA GLY A 327 14.25 -29.64 -0.58
C GLY A 327 13.41 -28.44 -1.04
N VAL A 328 13.58 -27.98 -2.28
CA VAL A 328 12.66 -27.04 -2.94
C VAL A 328 11.74 -27.81 -3.88
N LYS A 329 10.43 -27.73 -3.67
CA LYS A 329 9.41 -28.37 -4.52
C LYS A 329 8.43 -27.31 -5.04
N ARG A 330 7.82 -27.55 -6.21
CA ARG A 330 6.69 -26.71 -6.64
C ARG A 330 5.47 -27.03 -5.77
N SER A 331 4.73 -26.00 -5.38
CA SER A 331 3.42 -26.20 -4.74
C SER A 331 2.44 -26.78 -5.75
N LYS A 332 1.56 -27.67 -5.29
CA LYS A 332 0.48 -28.23 -6.11
C LYS A 332 -0.64 -27.20 -6.37
N ASP A 333 -0.81 -26.25 -5.45
CA ASP A 333 -1.93 -25.30 -5.45
C ASP A 333 -1.66 -24.03 -6.27
N SER A 334 -0.41 -23.80 -6.68
CA SER A 334 -0.04 -22.63 -7.47
C SER A 334 1.24 -22.86 -8.25
N ALA A 335 1.16 -22.68 -9.57
CA ALA A 335 2.30 -22.82 -10.49
C ALA A 335 3.48 -21.90 -10.16
N ASN A 336 3.26 -20.85 -9.36
CA ASN A 336 4.24 -19.81 -9.02
C ASN A 336 4.64 -19.79 -7.54
N ALA A 337 4.30 -20.86 -6.80
CA ALA A 337 4.71 -21.03 -5.43
C ALA A 337 5.69 -22.21 -5.29
N LEU A 338 6.71 -22.02 -4.47
CA LEU A 338 7.65 -23.08 -4.10
C LEU A 338 7.50 -23.38 -2.61
N LEU A 339 7.59 -24.66 -2.27
CA LEU A 339 7.69 -25.18 -0.92
C LEU A 339 9.16 -25.43 -0.62
N VAL A 340 9.68 -24.78 0.42
CA VAL A 340 11.07 -24.88 0.86
C VAL A 340 11.11 -25.52 2.24
N ASP A 341 11.82 -26.63 2.39
CA ASP A 341 12.07 -27.26 3.70
C ASP A 341 12.83 -26.30 4.63
N LYS A 342 12.33 -26.10 5.87
CA LYS A 342 12.91 -25.15 6.82
C LYS A 342 14.38 -25.44 7.17
N ARG A 343 14.83 -26.70 7.09
CA ARG A 343 16.24 -27.09 7.33
C ARG A 343 17.19 -26.47 6.31
N ILE A 344 16.72 -26.35 5.07
CA ILE A 344 17.46 -25.76 3.95
C ILE A 344 17.17 -24.25 3.84
N ALA A 345 15.98 -23.81 4.29
CA ALA A 345 15.64 -22.39 4.41
C ALA A 345 16.60 -21.59 5.30
N ARG A 346 17.35 -22.25 6.19
CA ARG A 346 18.43 -21.61 6.96
C ARG A 346 19.51 -20.99 6.06
N PHE A 347 19.73 -21.52 4.86
CA PHE A 347 20.59 -20.94 3.83
C PHE A 347 19.84 -19.98 2.89
N LEU A 348 18.56 -20.24 2.64
CA LEU A 348 17.63 -19.35 1.93
C LEU A 348 16.90 -18.39 2.90
N ARG A 349 17.67 -17.65 3.71
CA ARG A 349 17.12 -16.68 4.67
C ARG A 349 16.30 -15.61 3.94
N ARG A 350 15.33 -14.99 4.63
CA ARG A 350 14.45 -13.94 4.09
C ARG A 350 15.15 -12.91 3.16
N PRO A 351 16.35 -12.38 3.50
CA PRO A 351 17.04 -11.44 2.61
C PRO A 351 17.40 -12.01 1.22
N VAL A 352 17.77 -13.30 1.14
CA VAL A 352 18.09 -13.97 -0.13
C VAL A 352 16.82 -14.15 -0.97
N LEU A 353 15.72 -14.53 -0.34
CA LEU A 353 14.41 -14.66 -0.99
C LEU A 353 13.92 -13.31 -1.51
N HIS A 354 14.01 -12.25 -0.70
CA HIS A 354 13.67 -10.89 -1.09
C HIS A 354 14.54 -10.40 -2.26
N LEU A 355 15.85 -10.69 -2.26
CA LEU A 355 16.74 -10.37 -3.37
C LEU A 355 16.21 -10.94 -4.69
N LEU A 356 15.81 -12.22 -4.66
CA LEU A 356 15.28 -12.96 -5.80
C LEU A 356 13.80 -12.66 -6.13
N GLY A 357 13.15 -11.75 -5.39
CA GLY A 357 11.78 -11.34 -5.66
C GLY A 357 10.72 -12.31 -5.17
N PHE A 358 11.04 -13.12 -4.16
CA PHE A 358 10.06 -13.93 -3.45
C PHE A 358 9.59 -13.26 -2.17
N ARG A 359 8.30 -13.43 -1.88
CA ARG A 359 7.76 -13.30 -0.54
C ARG A 359 7.69 -14.67 0.13
N SER A 360 7.93 -14.73 1.44
CA SER A 360 7.79 -15.95 2.22
C SER A 360 6.59 -15.84 3.16
N LYS A 361 5.69 -16.83 3.15
CA LYS A 361 4.69 -17.04 4.19
C LYS A 361 4.99 -18.38 4.87
N GLU A 362 4.98 -18.39 6.20
CA GLU A 362 5.16 -19.64 6.95
C GLU A 362 3.98 -20.58 6.68
N MET A 363 4.27 -21.85 6.41
CA MET A 363 3.26 -22.86 6.12
C MET A 363 3.52 -24.11 6.96
N GLY A 364 2.93 -24.13 8.16
CA GLY A 364 3.08 -25.22 9.12
C GLY A 364 4.48 -25.28 9.76
N GLU A 365 4.76 -26.40 10.42
CA GLU A 365 6.00 -26.55 11.22
C GLU A 365 7.25 -26.78 10.37
N THR A 366 7.14 -27.40 9.19
CA THR A 366 8.29 -27.94 8.46
C THR A 366 8.64 -27.23 7.15
N HIS A 367 7.73 -26.42 6.58
CA HIS A 367 7.91 -25.82 5.25
C HIS A 367 7.63 -24.31 5.25
N LEU A 368 8.30 -23.60 4.33
CA LEU A 368 8.00 -22.23 3.95
C LEU A 368 7.36 -22.23 2.55
N LEU A 369 6.24 -21.51 2.40
CA LEU A 369 5.65 -21.23 1.10
C LEU A 369 6.22 -19.91 0.58
N ILE A 370 6.98 -19.97 -0.50
CA ILE A 370 7.49 -18.77 -1.17
C ILE A 370 6.72 -18.52 -2.46
N ARG A 371 6.34 -17.27 -2.73
CA ARG A 371 5.63 -16.86 -3.95
C ARG A 371 6.40 -15.76 -4.66
N HIS A 372 6.53 -15.85 -5.97
CA HIS A 372 7.22 -14.82 -6.76
C HIS A 372 6.38 -13.54 -6.87
N ARG A 373 7.01 -12.37 -6.78
CA ARG A 373 6.32 -11.07 -6.77
C ARG A 373 5.97 -10.53 -8.16
N GLU A 374 6.52 -11.09 -9.25
CA GLU A 374 6.33 -10.53 -10.61
C GLU A 374 5.32 -11.27 -11.51
N VAL A 375 4.57 -12.24 -10.98
CA VAL A 375 3.82 -13.24 -11.77
C VAL A 375 2.81 -12.64 -12.77
N HIS A 376 2.11 -11.58 -12.40
CA HIS A 376 0.96 -11.07 -13.18
C HIS A 376 1.13 -9.62 -13.66
N THR A 377 2.33 -9.06 -13.62
CA THR A 377 2.53 -7.65 -13.97
C THR A 377 2.10 -7.33 -15.42
N HIS A 378 1.26 -6.30 -15.59
CA HIS A 378 0.82 -5.77 -16.89
C HIS A 378 1.94 -4.99 -17.61
N LYS A 379 3.15 -5.59 -17.70
CA LYS A 379 4.37 -4.94 -18.23
C LYS A 379 4.18 -4.35 -19.64
N ALA A 380 3.34 -4.97 -20.47
CA ALA A 380 3.02 -4.47 -21.81
C ALA A 380 2.33 -3.10 -21.77
N SER A 381 1.36 -2.90 -20.87
CA SER A 381 0.60 -1.65 -20.74
C SER A 381 1.47 -0.47 -20.31
N TYR A 382 2.57 -0.73 -19.57
CA TYR A 382 3.49 0.31 -19.10
C TYR A 382 4.74 0.46 -19.97
N LYS A 383 4.90 -0.30 -21.06
CA LYS A 383 6.15 -0.32 -21.85
C LYS A 383 6.53 1.05 -22.41
N ASN A 384 5.54 1.83 -22.82
CA ASN A 384 5.75 3.14 -23.45
C ASN A 384 5.66 4.31 -22.46
N CYS A 385 5.46 4.04 -21.17
CA CYS A 385 5.43 5.09 -20.15
C CYS A 385 6.83 5.70 -19.98
N HIS A 386 6.90 7.03 -19.87
CA HIS A 386 8.17 7.76 -19.79
C HIS A 386 9.06 7.33 -18.61
N TRP A 387 8.45 6.98 -17.48
CA TRP A 387 9.12 6.52 -16.27
C TRP A 387 9.60 5.06 -16.33
N ASN A 388 9.14 4.28 -17.31
CA ASN A 388 9.48 2.86 -17.46
C ASN A 388 10.48 2.61 -18.61
N ARG A 389 11.20 3.66 -19.03
CA ARG A 389 12.26 3.56 -20.05
C ARG A 389 13.47 2.82 -19.45
N TRP A 390 14.01 1.90 -20.24
CA TRP A 390 15.06 0.96 -19.86
C TRP A 390 16.46 1.51 -20.11
#